data_AF-A0A1C6A890-F1
#
_entry.id   AF-A0A1C6A890-F1
#
_cell.length_a   1.000
_cell.length_b   1.000
_cell.length_c   1.000
_cell.angle_alpha   90.00
_cell.angle_beta   90.00
_cell.angle_gamma   90.00
#
_symmetry.space_group_name_H-M   'P 1'
#
loop_
_entity.id
_entity.type
_entity.pdbx_description
1 polymer ?
#
loop_
_entity_poly.entity_id
_entity_poly.type
_entity_poly.pdbx_seq_one_letter_code
_entity_poly.pdbx_strand_id
1 'polypeptide(L)'
;MLFEYTLILDLKVKRGEYADFLRAITPLSVDLLEMVLAEFCDIDITKYYKRKAFREWDEQKMSGTEILRLAQGSYSYFRYDPVYSGALNNIIQAKCEDKLLAQRVNELVEVEHKLRNIAAHNIVSVTQEWVKERTGKTVDETIWIIKYICECVKINTRKENWASYDLMNEQILKALEE
;
A
#
# COMPACT_ATOMS: atom_id res chain seq x y z
N MET A 1 -1.84 10.09 -10.73
CA MET A 1 -0.66 9.19 -10.73
C MET A 1 -0.95 7.91 -9.94
N LEU A 2 -1.39 7.99 -8.68
CA LEU A 2 -1.64 6.80 -7.85
C LEU A 2 -2.74 5.88 -8.39
N PHE A 3 -3.84 6.45 -8.90
CA PHE A 3 -4.89 5.66 -9.53
C PHE A 3 -4.37 4.81 -10.70
N GLU A 4 -3.62 5.43 -11.62
CA GLU A 4 -2.99 4.75 -12.76
C GLU A 4 -2.04 3.65 -12.30
N TYR A 5 -1.24 3.92 -11.27
CA TYR A 5 -0.36 2.93 -10.67
C TYR A 5 -1.14 1.72 -10.13
N THR A 6 -2.27 1.96 -9.46
CA THR A 6 -3.15 0.89 -8.98
C THR A 6 -3.73 0.07 -10.14
N LEU A 7 -4.12 0.69 -11.26
CA LEU A 7 -4.59 -0.04 -12.45
C LEU A 7 -3.47 -0.91 -13.04
N ILE A 8 -2.23 -0.42 -13.08
CA ILE A 8 -1.08 -1.21 -13.54
C ILE A 8 -0.84 -2.40 -12.61
N LEU A 9 -0.94 -2.25 -11.30
CA LEU A 9 -0.85 -3.37 -10.36
C LEU A 9 -1.95 -4.41 -10.59
N ASP A 10 -3.18 -3.97 -10.83
CA ASP A 10 -4.31 -4.85 -11.16
C ASP A 10 -4.04 -5.64 -12.46
N LEU A 11 -3.48 -4.99 -13.48
CA LEU A 11 -3.06 -5.67 -14.71
C LEU A 11 -2.00 -6.74 -14.45
N LYS A 12 -1.04 -6.50 -13.55
CA LYS A 12 -0.04 -7.51 -13.17
C LYS A 12 -0.68 -8.74 -12.56
N VAL A 13 -1.66 -8.55 -11.68
CA VAL A 13 -2.45 -9.65 -11.10
C VAL A 13 -3.21 -10.39 -12.21
N LYS A 14 -3.94 -9.68 -13.08
CA LYS A 14 -4.69 -10.28 -14.21
C LYS A 14 -3.80 -11.09 -15.17
N ARG A 15 -2.53 -10.69 -15.33
CA ARG A 15 -1.54 -11.39 -16.19
C ARG A 15 -0.81 -12.54 -15.49
N GLY A 16 -1.04 -12.77 -14.20
CA GLY A 16 -0.31 -13.77 -13.41
C GLY A 16 1.11 -13.35 -13.02
N GLU A 17 1.47 -12.07 -13.16
CA GLU A 17 2.78 -11.50 -12.82
C GLU A 17 2.91 -11.26 -11.30
N TYR A 18 2.59 -12.26 -10.47
CA TYR A 18 2.43 -12.08 -9.02
C TYR A 18 3.71 -11.66 -8.29
N ALA A 19 4.87 -12.14 -8.73
CA ALA A 19 6.16 -11.71 -8.15
C ALA A 19 6.42 -10.22 -8.38
N ASP A 20 6.11 -9.71 -9.57
CA ASP A 20 6.29 -8.30 -9.92
C ASP A 20 5.23 -7.42 -9.27
N PHE A 21 4.00 -7.93 -9.15
CA PHE A 21 2.97 -7.30 -8.31
C PHE A 21 3.50 -7.08 -6.89
N LEU A 22 3.98 -8.13 -6.21
CA LEU A 22 4.48 -8.03 -4.83
C LEU A 22 5.66 -7.05 -4.68
N ARG A 23 6.57 -7.01 -5.66
CA ARG A 23 7.70 -6.05 -5.65
C ARG A 23 7.24 -4.60 -5.79
N ALA A 24 6.13 -4.38 -6.47
CA ALA A 24 5.59 -3.05 -6.78
C ALA A 24 4.59 -2.52 -5.72
N ILE A 25 4.23 -3.30 -4.70
CA ILE A 25 3.27 -2.85 -3.65
C ILE A 25 3.87 -1.76 -2.76
N THR A 26 5.15 -1.89 -2.34
CA THR A 26 5.78 -1.00 -1.34
C THR A 26 5.63 0.50 -1.59
N PRO A 27 5.93 1.05 -2.79
CA PRO A 27 5.76 2.48 -3.00
C PRO A 27 4.30 2.93 -2.83
N LEU A 28 3.34 2.14 -3.35
CA LEU A 28 1.91 2.44 -3.24
C LEU A 28 1.41 2.32 -1.80
N SER A 29 1.85 1.31 -1.03
CA SER A 29 1.42 1.15 0.35
C SER A 29 1.80 2.37 1.20
N VAL A 30 3.04 2.85 1.07
CA VAL A 30 3.49 4.06 1.77
C VAL A 30 2.65 5.27 1.36
N ASP A 31 2.41 5.50 0.07
CA ASP A 31 1.56 6.59 -0.42
C ASP A 31 0.14 6.54 0.20
N LEU A 32 -0.48 5.36 0.18
CA LEU A 32 -1.82 5.15 0.72
C LEU A 32 -1.88 5.38 2.22
N LEU A 33 -0.90 4.87 2.98
CA LEU A 33 -0.87 5.02 4.42
C LEU A 33 -0.64 6.48 4.85
N GLU A 34 0.17 7.25 4.10
CA GLU A 34 0.31 8.70 4.31
C GLU A 34 -1.03 9.44 4.14
N MET A 35 -1.81 9.08 3.11
CA MET A 35 -3.15 9.65 2.91
C MET A 35 -4.15 9.21 3.98
N VAL A 36 -4.11 7.95 4.41
CA VAL A 36 -4.97 7.47 5.51
C VAL A 36 -4.67 8.25 6.81
N LEU A 37 -3.40 8.49 7.13
CA LEU A 37 -3.02 9.29 8.29
C LEU A 37 -3.55 10.72 8.20
N ALA A 38 -3.46 11.34 7.02
CA ALA A 38 -3.96 12.71 6.82
C ALA A 38 -5.49 12.79 6.95
N GLU A 39 -6.22 11.92 6.26
CA GLU A 39 -7.70 12.01 6.14
C GLU A 39 -8.45 11.41 7.33
N PHE A 40 -7.91 10.35 7.96
CA PHE A 40 -8.62 9.59 9.01
C PHE A 40 -7.99 9.70 10.40
N CYS A 41 -6.77 10.22 10.51
CA CYS A 41 -6.09 10.41 11.80
C CYS A 41 -5.76 11.87 12.12
N ASP A 42 -6.02 12.81 11.20
CA ASP A 42 -5.60 14.23 11.29
C ASP A 42 -4.09 14.39 11.55
N ILE A 43 -3.29 13.50 10.95
CA ILE A 43 -1.83 13.47 11.09
C ILE A 43 -1.17 13.69 9.73
N ASP A 44 -0.60 14.88 9.54
CA ASP A 44 0.36 15.13 8.45
C ASP A 44 1.72 14.56 8.84
N ILE A 45 1.92 13.28 8.51
CA ILE A 45 3.16 12.56 8.81
C ILE A 45 4.39 13.15 8.10
N THR A 46 4.18 13.87 6.98
CA THR A 46 5.27 14.47 6.20
C THR A 46 5.99 15.60 6.95
N LYS A 47 5.39 16.15 8.01
CA LYS A 47 6.03 17.11 8.92
C LYS A 47 7.22 16.50 9.65
N TYR A 48 7.22 15.19 9.85
CA TYR A 48 8.27 14.44 10.55
C TYR A 48 9.38 13.93 9.63
N TYR A 49 9.36 14.31 8.36
CA TYR A 49 10.41 13.93 7.41
C TYR A 49 11.49 15.01 7.33
N LYS A 50 12.73 14.57 7.11
CA LYS A 50 13.89 15.45 6.91
C LYS A 50 13.78 16.16 5.57
N ARG A 51 13.43 15.39 4.52
CA ARG A 51 13.13 15.86 3.17
C ARG A 51 11.98 15.04 2.61
N LYS A 52 10.88 15.70 2.24
CA LYS A 52 9.67 15.02 1.74
C LYS A 52 9.95 14.12 0.54
N ALA A 53 10.83 14.54 -0.38
CA ALA A 53 11.18 13.79 -1.58
C ALA A 53 11.87 12.43 -1.32
N PHE A 54 12.56 12.29 -0.19
CA PHE A 54 13.33 11.08 0.13
C PHE A 54 12.65 10.21 1.20
N ARG A 55 11.56 10.69 1.81
CA ARG A 55 10.83 9.99 2.89
C ARG A 55 11.79 9.39 3.92
N GLU A 56 12.59 10.24 4.54
CA GLU A 56 13.53 9.89 5.61
C GLU A 56 13.03 10.56 6.89
N TRP A 57 12.95 9.80 7.99
CA TRP A 57 12.54 10.35 9.28
C TRP A 57 13.51 11.45 9.76
N ASP A 58 12.97 12.47 10.41
CA ASP A 58 13.74 13.54 11.04
C ASP A 58 13.77 13.35 12.55
N GLU A 59 14.92 12.94 13.08
CA GLU A 59 15.11 12.71 14.51
C GLU A 59 14.74 13.94 15.37
N GLN A 60 15.12 15.14 14.93
CA GLN A 60 14.86 16.35 15.71
C GLN A 60 13.37 16.67 15.77
N LYS A 61 12.63 16.41 14.68
CA LYS A 61 11.18 16.66 14.63
C LYS A 61 10.36 15.59 15.33
N MET A 62 10.89 14.38 15.45
CA MET A 62 10.21 13.26 16.11
C MET A 62 10.53 13.15 17.60
N SER A 63 11.74 13.53 18.02
CA SER A 63 12.18 13.37 19.41
C SER A 63 11.24 14.07 20.39
N GLY A 64 10.82 13.34 21.43
CA GLY A 64 9.88 13.83 22.45
C GLY A 64 8.42 13.90 22.02
N THR A 65 8.08 13.53 20.77
CA THR A 65 6.69 13.54 20.29
C THR A 65 5.97 12.21 20.51
N GLU A 66 4.63 12.25 20.53
CA GLU A 66 3.82 11.04 20.54
C GLU A 66 4.05 10.19 19.27
N ILE A 67 4.28 10.84 18.12
CA ILE A 67 4.51 10.17 16.83
C ILE A 67 5.71 9.22 16.89
N LEU A 68 6.81 9.60 17.56
CA LEU A 68 7.95 8.70 17.76
C LEU A 68 7.54 7.43 18.52
N ARG A 69 6.81 7.60 19.62
CA ARG A 69 6.37 6.46 20.45
C ARG A 69 5.44 5.53 19.67
N LEU A 70 4.53 6.09 18.89
CA LEU A 70 3.59 5.31 18.09
C LEU A 70 4.28 4.63 16.91
N ALA A 71 5.13 5.34 16.16
CA ALA A 71 5.90 4.78 15.05
C ALA A 71 6.81 3.63 15.51
N GLN A 72 7.46 3.78 16.66
CA GLN A 72 8.30 2.74 17.28
C GLN A 72 7.50 1.50 17.69
N GLY A 73 6.22 1.63 18.05
CA GLY A 73 5.40 0.50 18.46
C GLY A 73 6.06 -0.31 19.58
N SER A 74 6.25 -1.62 19.34
CA SER A 74 6.87 -2.55 20.30
C SER A 74 8.38 -2.72 20.15
N TYR A 75 9.03 -2.03 19.20
CA TYR A 75 10.47 -2.14 18.98
C TYR A 75 11.26 -1.48 20.11
N SER A 76 12.46 -2.00 20.41
CA SER A 76 13.30 -1.50 21.51
C SER A 76 13.90 -0.12 21.25
N TYR A 77 14.13 0.24 19.99
CA TYR A 77 14.55 1.57 19.57
C TYR A 77 13.98 1.89 18.18
N PHE A 78 13.74 3.16 17.93
CA PHE A 78 13.35 3.64 16.61
C PHE A 78 14.57 3.93 15.75
N ARG A 79 14.58 3.43 14.52
CA ARG A 79 15.59 3.78 13.52
C ARG A 79 15.03 4.88 12.64
N TYR A 80 15.77 5.98 12.51
CA TYR A 80 15.45 7.08 11.60
C TYR A 80 15.84 6.76 10.14
N ASP A 81 15.57 5.53 9.73
CA ASP A 81 15.79 4.98 8.39
C ASP A 81 14.75 5.55 7.39
N PRO A 82 14.79 5.18 6.09
CA PRO A 82 13.68 5.48 5.18
C PRO A 82 12.33 5.04 5.75
N VAL A 83 11.27 5.78 5.42
CA VAL A 83 9.92 5.53 5.89
C VAL A 83 9.38 4.28 5.21
N TYR A 84 9.01 3.29 6.02
CA TYR A 84 8.35 2.06 5.57
C TYR A 84 6.94 1.97 6.15
N SER A 85 6.10 1.18 5.48
CA SER A 85 4.69 1.00 5.82
C SER A 85 4.46 0.49 7.24
N GLY A 86 5.39 -0.27 7.83
CA GLY A 86 5.29 -0.77 9.21
C GLY A 86 5.18 0.34 10.27
N ALA A 87 6.03 1.36 10.20
CA ALA A 87 5.98 2.48 11.15
C ALA A 87 4.69 3.31 11.00
N LEU A 88 4.23 3.52 9.75
CA LEU A 88 2.97 4.20 9.47
C LEU A 88 1.76 3.38 9.98
N ASN A 89 1.79 2.06 9.77
CA ASN A 89 0.75 1.15 10.25
C ASN A 89 0.60 1.23 11.77
N ASN A 90 1.71 1.25 12.53
CA ASN A 90 1.65 1.38 13.99
C ASN A 90 0.88 2.64 14.42
N ILE A 91 1.12 3.78 13.75
CA ILE A 91 0.41 5.03 14.02
C ILE A 91 -1.08 4.89 13.65
N ILE A 92 -1.39 4.33 12.48
CA ILE A 92 -2.78 4.12 12.02
C ILE A 92 -3.54 3.21 12.98
N GLN A 93 -2.96 2.09 13.42
CA GLN A 93 -3.63 1.18 14.37
C GLN A 93 -3.94 1.87 15.70
N ALA A 94 -3.10 2.82 16.12
CA ALA A 94 -3.28 3.55 17.37
C ALA A 94 -4.26 4.72 17.26
N LYS A 95 -4.35 5.37 16.09
CA LYS A 95 -5.07 6.65 15.93
C LYS A 95 -6.32 6.58 15.06
N CYS A 96 -6.42 5.62 14.15
CA CYS A 96 -7.56 5.52 13.24
C CYS A 96 -8.81 5.01 13.99
N GLU A 97 -9.88 5.79 13.91
CA GLU A 97 -11.17 5.45 14.51
C GLU A 97 -11.94 4.42 13.65
N ASP A 98 -11.78 4.48 12.32
CA ASP A 98 -12.36 3.50 11.40
C ASP A 98 -11.63 2.16 11.53
N LYS A 99 -12.22 1.24 12.30
CA LYS A 99 -11.67 -0.09 12.58
C LYS A 99 -11.58 -0.97 11.34
N LEU A 100 -12.50 -0.82 10.39
CA LEU A 100 -12.44 -1.61 9.16
C LEU A 100 -11.27 -1.13 8.29
N LEU A 101 -11.12 0.19 8.11
CA LEU A 101 -10.00 0.76 7.38
C LEU A 101 -8.66 0.41 8.04
N ALA A 102 -8.55 0.56 9.37
CA ALA A 102 -7.36 0.17 10.11
C ALA A 102 -7.01 -1.31 9.91
N GLN A 103 -8.02 -2.20 9.96
CA GLN A 103 -7.83 -3.62 9.67
C GLN A 103 -7.33 -3.84 8.23
N ARG A 104 -7.92 -3.20 7.22
CA ARG A 104 -7.51 -3.34 5.81
C ARG A 104 -6.09 -2.84 5.57
N VAL A 105 -5.71 -1.74 6.20
CA VAL A 105 -4.32 -1.24 6.19
C VAL A 105 -3.37 -2.28 6.78
N ASN A 106 -3.72 -2.87 7.93
CA ASN A 106 -2.88 -3.89 8.55
C ASN A 106 -2.72 -5.13 7.65
N GLU A 107 -3.81 -5.59 7.02
CA GLU A 107 -3.77 -6.72 6.07
C GLU A 107 -2.83 -6.44 4.89
N LEU A 108 -2.86 -5.22 4.32
CA LEU A 108 -1.96 -4.81 3.24
C LEU A 108 -0.48 -4.84 3.68
N VAL A 109 -0.18 -4.26 4.84
CA VAL A 109 1.21 -4.18 5.36
C VAL A 109 1.75 -5.56 5.71
N GLU A 110 0.91 -6.47 6.22
CA GLU A 110 1.30 -7.86 6.49
C GLU A 110 1.68 -8.61 5.22
N VAL A 111 0.92 -8.44 4.12
CA VAL A 111 1.24 -9.03 2.81
C VAL A 111 2.58 -8.48 2.30
N GLU A 112 2.77 -7.16 2.37
CA GLU A 112 4.01 -6.52 1.97
C GLU A 112 5.20 -7.07 2.77
N HIS A 113 5.13 -7.00 4.11
CA HIS A 113 6.23 -7.38 4.99
C HIS A 113 6.64 -8.85 4.84
N LYS A 114 5.66 -9.77 4.73
CA LYS A 114 5.93 -11.21 4.63
C LYS A 114 6.47 -11.62 3.27
N LEU A 115 5.99 -11.00 2.18
CA LEU A 115 6.22 -11.54 0.84
C LEU A 115 7.19 -10.71 0.01
N ARG A 116 7.20 -9.38 0.17
CA ARG A 116 8.02 -8.48 -0.68
C ARG A 116 9.50 -8.80 -0.56
N ASN A 117 10.02 -9.00 0.65
CA ASN A 117 11.44 -9.32 0.81
C ASN A 117 11.82 -10.65 0.16
N ILE A 118 10.93 -11.65 0.23
CA ILE A 118 11.18 -12.95 -0.41
C ILE A 118 11.17 -12.79 -1.92
N ALA A 119 10.18 -12.09 -2.48
CA ALA A 119 10.09 -11.84 -3.91
C ALA A 119 11.22 -10.95 -4.45
N ALA A 120 11.65 -9.93 -3.70
CA ALA A 120 12.67 -8.98 -4.16
C ALA A 120 14.09 -9.55 -4.10
N HIS A 121 14.39 -10.44 -3.14
CA HIS A 121 15.75 -10.93 -2.90
C HIS A 121 15.98 -12.39 -3.28
N ASN A 122 14.94 -13.14 -3.66
CA ASN A 122 15.06 -14.55 -4.09
C ASN A 122 14.39 -14.79 -5.44
N ILE A 123 14.89 -15.80 -6.17
CA ILE A 123 14.24 -16.35 -7.36
C ILE A 123 13.21 -17.38 -6.87
N VAL A 124 11.95 -16.99 -6.81
CA VAL A 124 10.84 -17.84 -6.36
C VAL A 124 9.70 -17.83 -7.37
N SER A 125 9.07 -18.99 -7.56
CA SER A 125 7.78 -19.07 -8.26
C SER A 125 6.68 -18.62 -7.32
N VAL A 126 6.05 -17.49 -7.63
CA VAL A 126 4.95 -16.94 -6.82
C VAL A 126 3.64 -17.36 -7.48
N THR A 127 2.82 -18.14 -6.76
CA THR A 127 1.45 -18.50 -7.16
C THR A 127 0.43 -17.95 -6.16
N GLN A 128 -0.86 -18.00 -6.49
CA GLN A 128 -1.94 -17.61 -5.58
C GLN A 128 -1.91 -18.40 -4.27
N GLU A 129 -1.72 -19.71 -4.37
CA GLU A 129 -1.62 -20.63 -3.23
C GLU A 129 -0.43 -20.28 -2.36
N TRP A 130 0.73 -20.01 -2.98
CA TRP A 130 1.95 -19.63 -2.29
C TRP A 130 1.79 -18.36 -1.43
N VAL A 131 1.05 -17.36 -1.96
CA VAL A 131 0.71 -16.11 -1.26
C VAL A 131 -0.27 -16.41 -0.11
N LYS A 132 -1.31 -17.18 -0.38
CA LYS A 132 -2.37 -17.53 0.59
C LYS A 132 -1.84 -18.33 1.77
N GLU A 133 -0.97 -19.31 1.53
CA GLU A 133 -0.33 -20.11 2.60
C GLU A 133 0.48 -19.24 3.58
N ARG A 134 1.08 -18.15 3.10
CA ARG A 134 1.98 -17.30 3.91
C ARG A 134 1.27 -16.14 4.58
N THR A 135 0.21 -15.62 3.97
CA THR A 135 -0.46 -14.38 4.43
C THR A 135 -1.90 -14.60 4.85
N GLY A 136 -2.50 -15.73 4.49
CA GLY A 136 -3.94 -15.97 4.60
C GLY A 136 -4.77 -15.25 3.54
N LYS A 137 -4.14 -14.50 2.61
CA LYS A 137 -4.80 -13.72 1.55
C LYS A 137 -4.32 -14.15 0.17
N THR A 138 -5.21 -14.07 -0.79
CA THR A 138 -4.91 -14.17 -2.22
C THR A 138 -4.40 -12.82 -2.77
N VAL A 139 -3.81 -12.86 -3.95
CA VAL A 139 -3.42 -11.63 -4.68
C VAL A 139 -4.66 -10.81 -5.08
N ASP A 140 -5.78 -11.47 -5.39
CA ASP A 140 -7.06 -10.80 -5.71
C ASP A 140 -7.65 -10.10 -4.47
N GLU A 141 -7.58 -10.73 -3.30
CA GLU A 141 -7.96 -10.07 -2.04
C GLU A 141 -7.04 -8.89 -1.74
N THR A 142 -5.75 -9.00 -2.04
CA THR A 142 -4.78 -7.91 -1.83
C THR A 142 -5.09 -6.72 -2.73
N ILE A 143 -5.35 -6.92 -4.02
CA ILE A 143 -5.72 -5.82 -4.92
C ILE A 143 -7.09 -5.23 -4.55
N TRP A 144 -8.02 -6.05 -4.08
CA TRP A 144 -9.30 -5.56 -3.55
C TRP A 144 -9.11 -4.66 -2.32
N ILE A 145 -8.22 -5.03 -1.39
CA ILE A 145 -7.85 -4.20 -0.23
C ILE A 145 -7.26 -2.87 -0.70
N ILE A 146 -6.36 -2.88 -1.67
CA ILE A 146 -5.77 -1.66 -2.24
C ILE A 146 -6.86 -0.77 -2.84
N LYS A 147 -7.75 -1.33 -3.68
CA LYS A 147 -8.88 -0.60 -4.29
C LYS A 147 -9.80 0.00 -3.22
N TYR A 148 -10.11 -0.75 -2.16
CA TYR A 148 -10.90 -0.26 -1.03
C TYR A 148 -10.23 0.94 -0.34
N ILE A 149 -8.93 0.86 -0.04
CA ILE A 149 -8.21 1.99 0.59
C ILE A 149 -8.21 3.20 -0.36
N CYS A 150 -7.97 3.01 -1.66
CA CYS A 150 -8.04 4.06 -2.67
C CYS A 150 -9.41 4.77 -2.70
N GLU A 151 -10.51 4.02 -2.54
CA GLU A 151 -11.86 4.58 -2.45
C GLU A 151 -12.04 5.39 -1.17
N CYS A 152 -11.58 4.88 -0.02
CA CYS A 152 -11.63 5.59 1.27
C CYS A 152 -10.89 6.93 1.22
N VAL A 153 -9.69 6.98 0.64
CA VAL A 153 -8.89 8.21 0.49
C VAL A 153 -9.23 9.01 -0.77
N LYS A 154 -10.36 8.70 -1.44
CA LYS A 154 -10.90 9.44 -2.59
C LYS A 154 -9.95 9.56 -3.79
N ILE A 155 -9.02 8.63 -3.97
CA ILE A 155 -8.17 8.54 -5.17
C ILE A 155 -9.04 8.22 -6.40
N ASN A 156 -10.02 7.34 -6.22
CA ASN A 156 -11.06 7.09 -7.21
C ASN A 156 -12.36 6.79 -6.50
N THR A 157 -13.44 7.47 -6.90
CA THR A 157 -14.78 7.28 -6.34
C THR A 157 -15.76 6.70 -7.35
N ARG A 158 -15.36 6.58 -8.62
CA ARG A 158 -16.20 6.05 -9.71
C ARG A 158 -15.79 4.62 -10.02
N LYS A 159 -16.69 3.66 -9.77
CA LYS A 159 -16.40 2.24 -9.92
C LYS A 159 -16.06 1.86 -11.36
N GLU A 160 -16.66 2.52 -12.34
CA GLU A 160 -16.39 2.28 -13.76
C GLU A 160 -14.93 2.52 -14.14
N ASN A 161 -14.23 3.44 -13.44
CA ASN A 161 -12.83 3.74 -13.75
C ASN A 161 -11.91 2.53 -13.49
N TRP A 162 -12.28 1.62 -12.59
CA TRP A 162 -11.49 0.40 -12.35
C TRP A 162 -11.44 -0.51 -13.59
N ALA A 163 -12.40 -0.38 -14.51
CA ALA A 163 -12.46 -1.12 -15.77
C ALA A 163 -11.82 -0.35 -16.95
N SER A 164 -11.07 0.74 -16.71
CA SER A 164 -10.54 1.62 -17.77
C SER A 164 -9.79 0.85 -18.87
N TYR A 165 -8.95 -0.11 -18.51
CA TYR A 165 -8.20 -0.91 -19.47
C TYR A 165 -9.09 -1.90 -20.24
N ASP A 166 -10.11 -2.45 -19.59
CA ASP A 166 -11.05 -3.37 -20.24
C ASP A 166 -11.90 -2.57 -21.26
N LEU A 167 -12.40 -1.40 -20.89
CA LEU A 167 -13.12 -0.47 -21.77
C LEU A 167 -12.28 0.00 -22.96
N MET A 168 -10.99 0.29 -22.74
CA MET A 168 -10.07 0.65 -23.82
C MET A 168 -9.87 -0.51 -24.79
N ASN A 169 -9.71 -1.74 -24.28
CA ASN A 169 -9.58 -2.93 -25.13
C ASN A 169 -10.85 -3.15 -25.96
N GLU A 170 -12.04 -2.97 -25.39
CA GLU A 170 -13.31 -3.06 -26.14
C GLU A 170 -13.38 -2.04 -27.28
N GLN A 171 -12.90 -0.81 -27.07
CA GLN A 171 -12.87 0.21 -28.13
C GLN A 171 -11.87 -0.13 -29.25
N ILE A 172 -10.70 -0.68 -28.89
CA ILE A 172 -9.71 -1.13 -29.87
C ILE A 172 -10.27 -2.27 -30.71
N LEU A 173 -10.93 -3.26 -30.10
CA LEU A 173 -11.55 -4.37 -30.82
C LEU A 173 -12.60 -3.88 -31.81
N LYS A 174 -13.48 -2.96 -31.40
CA LYS A 174 -14.48 -2.34 -32.29
C LYS A 174 -13.83 -1.66 -33.49
N ALA A 175 -12.76 -0.91 -33.28
CA ALA A 175 -12.05 -0.23 -34.37
C ALA A 175 -11.28 -1.17 -35.31
N LEU A 176 -11.02 -2.42 -34.91
CA LEU A 176 -10.41 -3.44 -35.77
C LEU A 176 -11.44 -4.24 -36.57
N GLU A 177 -12.70 -4.22 -36.15
CA GLU A 177 -13.83 -4.87 -36.82
C GLU A 177 -14.52 -3.96 -37.86
N GLU A 178 -14.18 -2.66 -37.87
CA GLU A 178 -14.56 -1.64 -38.86
C GLU A 178 -13.59 -1.60 -40.06
#